data_AF-A0A7S1S5I5-F1
#
_entry.id   AF-A0A7S1S5I5-F1
#
_cell.length_a   1.000
_cell.length_b   1.000
_cell.length_c   1.000
_cell.angle_alpha   90.00
_cell.angle_beta   90.00
_cell.angle_gamma   90.00
#
_symmetry.space_group_name_H-M   'P 1'
#
loop_
_entity.id
_entity.type
_entity.pdbx_description
1 polymer ?
#
loop_
_entity_poly.entity_id
_entity_poly.type
_entity_poly.pdbx_seq_one_letter_code
_entity_poly.pdbx_strand_id
1 'polypeptide(L)'
;EEARSAIQTLSGELKLENGLRQLPWRAEAALPPGRTLWCVDGTDAEERNNCVRCEVQLPSGIENSVLASILVRVLNPHFFEELRTKQQLGYIVQMSWSEHEGFLGVVFTVQTE
;
A
#
# COMPACT_ATOMS: atom_id res chain seq x y z
N GLU A 1 1.07 8.87 20.63
CA GLU A 1 -0.36 8.48 20.71
C GLU A 1 -1.00 8.32 19.34
N GLU A 2 -0.57 9.10 18.34
CA GLU A 2 -1.13 9.12 16.97
C GLU A 2 -1.03 7.78 16.21
N ALA A 3 0.10 7.08 16.29
CA ALA A 3 0.24 5.75 15.67
C ALA A 3 -0.80 4.73 16.19
N ARG A 4 -1.23 4.85 17.46
CA ARG A 4 -2.29 4.00 18.02
C ARG A 4 -3.66 4.37 17.46
N SER A 5 -3.90 5.65 17.20
CA SER A 5 -5.14 6.13 16.56
C SER A 5 -5.27 5.58 15.13
N ALA A 6 -4.21 5.66 14.34
CA ALA A 6 -4.17 5.10 12.99
C ALA A 6 -4.45 3.58 12.98
N ILE A 7 -3.83 2.85 13.90
CA ILE A 7 -4.07 1.40 14.09
C ILE A 7 -5.54 1.14 14.44
N GLN A 8 -6.15 1.98 15.27
CA GLN A 8 -7.54 1.81 15.70
C GLN A 8 -8.52 2.05 14.54
N THR A 9 -8.30 3.08 13.72
CA THR A 9 -9.08 3.33 12.50
C THR A 9 -9.01 2.14 11.54
N LEU A 10 -7.78 1.69 11.23
CA LEU A 10 -7.58 0.55 10.34
C LEU A 10 -8.20 -0.74 10.89
N SER A 11 -8.10 -0.98 12.20
CA SER A 11 -8.64 -2.19 12.83
C SER A 11 -10.17 -2.26 12.77
N GLY A 12 -10.85 -1.12 12.96
CA GLY A 12 -12.30 -1.03 12.84
C GLY A 12 -12.77 -1.24 11.39
N GLU A 13 -12.12 -0.58 10.43
CA GLU A 13 -12.50 -0.70 9.01
C GLU A 13 -12.21 -2.08 8.42
N LEU A 14 -11.11 -2.71 8.83
CA LEU A 14 -10.75 -4.08 8.45
C LEU A 14 -11.54 -5.15 9.22
N LYS A 15 -12.44 -4.75 10.14
CA LYS A 15 -13.26 -5.65 10.97
C LYS A 15 -12.42 -6.70 11.71
N LEU A 16 -11.28 -6.28 12.26
CA LEU A 16 -10.36 -7.16 13.01
C LEU A 16 -10.91 -7.54 14.42
N GLU A 17 -12.15 -7.14 14.74
CA GLU A 17 -12.81 -7.32 16.05
C GLU A 17 -13.13 -8.78 16.40
N ASN A 18 -13.08 -9.68 15.42
CA ASN A 18 -13.24 -11.11 15.66
C ASN A 18 -11.97 -11.66 16.33
N GLY A 19 -12.02 -11.80 17.65
CA GLY A 19 -10.91 -12.29 18.46
C GLY A 19 -10.35 -13.61 17.93
N LEU A 20 -9.11 -13.57 17.46
CA LEU A 20 -8.34 -14.77 17.16
C LEU A 20 -8.01 -15.49 18.47
N ARG A 21 -8.38 -16.77 18.59
CA ARG A 21 -8.01 -17.60 19.77
C ARG A 21 -6.49 -17.72 19.94
N GLN A 22 -5.75 -17.56 18.85
CA GLN A 22 -4.30 -17.54 18.82
C GLN A 22 -3.86 -16.55 17.73
N LEU A 23 -3.00 -15.60 18.09
CA LEU A 23 -2.37 -14.72 17.10
C LEU A 23 -1.36 -15.54 16.30
N PRO A 24 -1.49 -15.62 14.97
CA PRO A 24 -0.48 -16.25 14.15
C PRO A 24 0.82 -15.44 14.24
N TRP A 25 1.95 -16.12 14.10
CA TRP A 25 3.28 -15.48 14.08
C TRP A 25 3.37 -14.40 13.00
N ARG A 26 2.68 -14.61 11.87
CA ARG A 26 2.42 -13.63 10.81
C ARG A 26 1.05 -13.87 10.22
N ALA A 27 0.34 -12.80 9.89
CA ALA A 27 -0.86 -12.83 9.08
C ALA A 27 -0.97 -11.54 8.30
N GLU A 28 -1.60 -11.63 7.14
CA GLU A 28 -1.96 -10.50 6.31
C GLU A 28 -3.48 -10.45 6.18
N ALA A 29 -4.04 -9.25 6.27
CA ALA A 29 -5.46 -9.05 6.10
C ALA A 29 -5.83 -9.19 4.62
N ALA A 30 -6.81 -10.04 4.32
CA ALA A 30 -7.45 -10.03 3.01
C ALA A 30 -8.25 -8.73 2.87
N LEU A 31 -7.95 -7.94 1.83
CA LEU A 31 -8.70 -6.71 1.58
C LEU A 31 -10.13 -7.05 1.14
N PRO A 32 -11.14 -6.27 1.55
CA PRO A 32 -12.51 -6.47 1.10
C PRO A 32 -12.61 -6.25 -0.42
N PRO A 33 -13.57 -6.90 -1.11
CA PRO A 33 -13.76 -6.68 -2.53
C PRO A 33 -14.13 -5.21 -2.82
N GLY A 34 -13.63 -4.69 -3.95
CA GLY A 34 -13.89 -3.32 -4.38
C GLY A 34 -12.68 -2.41 -4.14
N ARG A 35 -12.94 -1.19 -3.65
CA ARG A 35 -11.92 -0.19 -3.34
C ARG A 35 -12.20 0.43 -1.98
N THR A 36 -11.15 0.59 -1.19
CA THR A 36 -11.20 1.29 0.09
C THR A 36 -10.22 2.46 0.02
N LEU A 37 -10.62 3.61 0.55
CA LEU A 37 -9.77 4.78 0.68
C LEU A 37 -9.62 5.08 2.15
N TRP A 38 -8.37 5.05 2.63
CA TRP A 38 -8.01 5.47 3.98
C TRP A 38 -7.34 6.83 3.92
N CYS A 39 -7.79 7.74 4.76
CA CYS A 39 -7.08 8.99 5.06
C CYS A 39 -6.58 8.89 6.49
N VAL A 40 -5.27 8.88 6.66
CA VAL A 40 -4.62 8.76 7.96
C VAL A 40 -3.71 9.97 8.13
N ASP A 41 -3.86 10.68 9.25
CA ASP A 41 -2.98 11.80 9.57
C ASP A 41 -1.55 11.31 9.79
N GLY A 42 -0.58 12.08 9.28
CA GLY A 42 0.83 11.84 9.53
C GLY A 42 1.14 11.87 11.03
N THR A 43 2.13 11.10 11.45
CA THR A 43 2.58 11.06 12.85
C THR A 43 3.69 12.07 13.16
N ASP A 44 4.07 12.88 12.17
CA ASP A 44 5.08 13.92 12.29
C ASP A 44 4.45 15.25 11.89
N ALA A 45 4.26 16.13 12.88
CA ALA A 45 3.62 17.43 12.68
C ALA A 45 4.51 18.44 11.91
N GLU A 46 5.82 18.18 11.81
CA GLU A 46 6.76 19.02 11.07
C GLU A 46 6.91 18.57 9.61
N GLU A 47 6.45 17.35 9.28
CA GLU A 47 6.42 16.86 7.90
C GLU A 47 5.38 17.66 7.11
N ARG A 48 5.84 18.38 6.10
CA ARG A 48 5.00 19.20 5.23
C ARG A 48 4.42 18.41 4.07
N ASN A 49 5.07 17.30 3.72
CA ASN A 49 4.67 16.50 2.58
C ASN A 49 3.54 15.54 2.93
N ASN A 50 2.63 15.40 1.98
CA ASN A 50 1.57 14.42 1.95
C ASN A 50 2.01 13.17 1.18
N CYS A 51 1.43 12.02 1.50
CA CYS A 51 1.74 10.75 0.83
C CYS A 51 0.47 10.02 0.42
N VAL A 52 0.47 9.48 -0.80
CA VAL A 52 -0.53 8.54 -1.28
C VAL A 52 0.16 7.21 -1.54
N ARG A 53 -0.33 6.16 -0.89
CA ARG A 53 0.03 4.77 -1.14
C ARG A 53 -1.20 4.01 -1.62
N CYS A 54 -1.19 3.57 -2.87
CA CYS A 54 -2.22 2.70 -3.43
C CYS A 54 -1.68 1.28 -3.52
N GLU A 55 -2.43 0.30 -3.03
CA GLU A 55 -2.05 -1.10 -3.05
C GLU A 55 -3.13 -1.94 -3.73
N VAL A 56 -2.71 -2.78 -4.66
CA VAL A 56 -3.55 -3.80 -5.30
C VAL A 56 -3.11 -5.16 -4.78
N GLN A 57 -3.98 -5.79 -3.98
CA GLN A 57 -3.74 -7.13 -3.44
C GLN A 57 -4.18 -8.18 -4.46
N LEU A 58 -3.29 -9.13 -4.76
CA LEU A 58 -3.50 -10.25 -5.67
C LEU A 58 -3.28 -11.57 -4.92
N PRO A 59 -3.92 -12.69 -5.34
CA PRO A 59 -3.62 -14.00 -4.79
C PRO A 59 -2.15 -14.38 -5.02
N SER A 60 -1.51 -15.01 -4.03
CA SER A 60 -0.16 -15.55 -4.20
C SER A 60 -0.11 -16.67 -5.25
N GLY A 61 1.06 -16.83 -5.87
CA GLY A 61 1.30 -17.84 -6.90
C GLY A 61 2.41 -17.42 -7.86
N ILE A 62 3.13 -18.40 -8.40
CA ILE A 62 4.27 -18.17 -9.30
C ILE A 62 3.85 -17.34 -10.52
N GLU A 63 2.71 -17.67 -11.12
CA GLU A 63 2.19 -16.95 -12.29
C GLU A 63 1.94 -15.47 -11.97
N ASN A 64 1.19 -15.17 -10.90
CA ASN A 64 0.89 -13.80 -10.51
C ASN A 64 2.16 -13.04 -10.09
N SER A 65 3.12 -13.69 -9.45
CA SER A 65 4.42 -13.10 -9.06
C SER A 65 5.21 -12.69 -10.30
N VAL A 66 5.32 -13.58 -11.29
CA VAL A 66 5.97 -13.28 -12.57
C VAL A 66 5.25 -12.13 -13.28
N LEU A 67 3.91 -12.18 -13.37
CA LEU A 67 3.12 -11.12 -14.01
C LEU A 67 3.27 -9.77 -13.30
N ALA A 68 3.24 -9.74 -11.97
CA ALA A 68 3.46 -8.53 -11.18
C ALA A 68 4.87 -7.96 -11.40
N SER A 69 5.89 -8.84 -11.46
CA SER A 69 7.27 -8.42 -11.72
C SER A 69 7.44 -7.79 -13.10
N ILE A 70 6.80 -8.37 -14.14
CA ILE A 70 6.81 -7.85 -15.51
C ILE A 70 6.05 -6.53 -15.58
N LEU A 71 4.86 -6.46 -14.97
CA LEU A 71 4.03 -5.26 -14.92
C LEU A 71 4.80 -4.08 -14.33
N VAL A 72 5.41 -4.26 -13.14
CA VAL A 72 6.21 -3.20 -12.49
C VAL A 72 7.42 -2.85 -13.35
N ARG A 73 8.11 -3.83 -13.93
CA ARG A 73 9.29 -3.57 -14.76
C ARG A 73 8.97 -2.71 -15.98
N VAL A 74 7.81 -2.92 -16.60
CA VAL A 74 7.36 -2.18 -17.79
C VAL A 74 6.78 -0.82 -17.41
N LEU A 75 5.92 -0.74 -16.39
CA LEU A 75 5.17 0.47 -16.08
C LEU A 75 5.91 1.46 -15.18
N ASN A 76 6.84 1.00 -14.32
CA ASN A 76 7.52 1.90 -13.37
C ASN A 76 8.25 3.08 -14.04
N PRO A 77 8.99 2.90 -15.17
CA PRO A 77 9.59 4.04 -15.87
C PRO A 77 8.56 5.05 -16.40
N HIS A 78 7.43 4.57 -16.92
CA HIS A 78 6.35 5.44 -17.42
C HIS A 78 5.63 6.15 -16.28
N PHE A 79 5.39 5.47 -15.16
CA PHE A 79 4.82 6.04 -13.95
C PHE A 79 5.71 7.17 -13.40
N PHE A 80 7.02 6.92 -13.34
CA PHE A 80 8.01 7.93 -12.95
C PHE A 80 8.03 9.10 -13.92
N GLU A 81 8.16 8.86 -15.22
CA GLU A 81 8.19 9.93 -16.24
C GLU A 81 6.94 10.82 -16.15
N GLU A 82 5.76 10.21 -16.04
CA GLU A 82 4.51 10.96 -16.04
C GLU A 82 4.34 11.78 -14.77
N LEU A 83 4.47 11.16 -13.60
CA LEU A 83 4.16 11.82 -12.32
C LEU A 83 5.33 12.66 -11.78
N ARG A 84 6.58 12.17 -11.90
CA ARG A 84 7.77 12.89 -11.42
C ARG A 84 8.26 13.93 -12.43
N THR A 85 8.38 13.56 -13.70
CA THR A 85 9.06 14.41 -14.69
C THR A 85 8.10 15.42 -15.34
N LYS A 86 6.92 14.98 -15.80
CA LYS A 86 5.97 15.88 -16.47
C LYS A 86 5.10 16.66 -15.50
N GLN A 87 4.44 15.96 -14.58
CA GLN A 87 3.51 16.58 -13.63
C GLN A 87 4.19 17.16 -12.39
N GLN A 88 5.44 16.78 -12.14
CA GLN A 88 6.26 17.28 -11.03
C GLN A 88 5.60 17.13 -9.65
N LEU A 89 4.85 16.04 -9.42
CA LEU A 89 4.08 15.86 -8.20
C LEU A 89 4.94 15.77 -6.92
N GLY A 90 6.18 15.31 -7.02
CA GLY A 90 7.13 15.33 -5.91
C GLY A 90 8.30 14.40 -6.14
N TYR A 91 9.26 14.36 -5.22
CA TYR A 91 10.52 13.64 -5.41
C TYR A 91 10.33 12.11 -5.39
N ILE A 92 9.52 11.60 -4.45
CA ILE A 92 9.28 10.17 -4.29
C ILE A 92 8.07 9.78 -5.13
N VAL A 93 8.34 9.09 -6.24
CA VAL A 93 7.35 8.50 -7.14
C VAL A 93 7.85 7.10 -7.48
N GLN A 94 7.12 6.07 -7.08
CA GLN A 94 7.56 4.69 -7.27
C GLN A 94 6.40 3.73 -7.47
N MET A 95 6.59 2.78 -8.38
CA MET A 95 5.82 1.55 -8.43
C MET A 95 6.71 0.37 -8.00
N SER A 96 6.18 -0.51 -7.16
CA SER A 96 6.86 -1.73 -6.70
C SER A 96 5.88 -2.90 -6.61
N TRP A 97 6.43 -4.09 -6.41
CA TRP A 97 5.65 -5.25 -6.00
C TRP A 97 6.37 -5.99 -4.87
N SER A 98 5.62 -6.72 -4.07
CA SER A 98 6.14 -7.54 -2.98
C SER A 98 5.28 -8.77 -2.76
N GLU A 99 5.93 -9.85 -2.29
CA GLU A 99 5.24 -11.03 -1.80
C GLU A 99 5.05 -10.94 -0.30
N HIS A 100 3.86 -11.35 0.14
CA HIS A 100 3.45 -11.37 1.53
C HIS A 100 2.78 -12.71 1.86
N GLU A 101 2.35 -12.91 3.10
CA GLU A 101 1.85 -14.20 3.58
C GLU A 101 0.47 -14.51 2.97
N GLY A 102 0.49 -15.17 1.81
CA GLY A 102 -0.70 -15.59 1.07
C GLY A 102 -1.11 -14.66 -0.08
N PHE A 103 -0.54 -13.45 -0.14
CA PHE A 103 -0.87 -12.44 -1.15
C PHE A 103 0.38 -11.85 -1.83
N LEU A 104 0.13 -11.16 -2.94
CA LEU A 104 1.07 -10.29 -3.62
C LEU A 104 0.50 -8.87 -3.59
N GLY A 105 1.34 -7.88 -3.33
CA GLY A 105 0.98 -6.46 -3.41
C GLY A 105 1.64 -5.81 -4.60
N VAL A 106 0.88 -5.11 -5.45
CA VAL A 106 1.43 -4.11 -6.38
C VAL A 106 1.15 -2.74 -5.77
N VAL A 107 2.22 -1.99 -5.52
CA VAL A 107 2.18 -0.76 -4.73
C VAL A 107 2.60 0.43 -5.57
N PHE A 108 1.83 1.50 -5.49
CA PHE A 108 2.13 2.81 -6.08
C PHE A 108 2.27 3.82 -4.95
N THR A 109 3.38 4.54 -4.94
CA THR A 109 3.70 5.53 -3.90
C THR A 109 4.02 6.87 -4.55
N VAL A 110 3.38 7.93 -4.07
CA VAL A 110 3.67 9.32 -4.43
C VAL A 110 3.72 10.15 -3.15
N GLN A 111 4.82 10.87 -2.95
CA GLN A 111 4.92 11.91 -1.92
C GLN A 111 4.95 13.29 -2.60
N THR A 112 4.14 14.21 -2.09
CA THR A 112 3.91 15.56 -2.65
C THR A 112 3.87 16.60 -1.54
N GLU A 113 4.16 17.87 -1.82
CA GLU A 113 4.06 18.96 -0.84
C GLU A 113 2.59 19.39 -0.67
#